data_AF-A0A965EA15-F1
#
_entry.id   AF-A0A965EA15-F1
#
_cell.length_a   1.000
_cell.length_b   1.000
_cell.length_c   1.000
_cell.angle_alpha   90.00
_cell.angle_beta   90.00
_cell.angle_gamma   90.00
#
_symmetry.space_group_name_H-M   'P 1'
#
loop_
_entity.id
_entity.type
_entity.pdbx_description
1 polymer ?
#
loop_
_entity_poly.entity_id
_entity_poly.type
_entity_poly.pdbx_seq_one_letter_code
_entity_poly.pdbx_strand_id
1 'polypeptide(L)'
;MKTDPGSVTVEMVLLTPVLMILILFGVYSGRASESLIQVRHAADQAARGASKVNRSRIEATAFQVAERALTSESASCANFSVSTSLIQQGDNKAVHVEVSCTINTQGLLLLGVAQRRVTASSTEVLDRWRVDS
;
A
#
# COMPACT_ATOMS: atom_id res chain seq x y z
N MET A 1 2.80 46.49 38.76
CA MET A 1 3.12 45.22 38.07
C MET A 1 2.03 44.98 37.05
N LYS A 2 2.32 45.16 35.75
CA LYS A 2 1.41 44.81 34.66
C LYS A 2 1.61 43.32 34.40
N THR A 3 0.67 42.51 34.84
CA THR A 3 0.55 41.14 34.35
C THR A 3 -0.09 41.25 32.98
N ASP A 4 0.60 40.80 31.93
CA ASP A 4 0.09 40.69 30.58
C ASP A 4 -0.66 39.35 30.44
N PRO A 5 -2.00 39.28 30.61
CA PRO A 5 -2.78 38.06 30.35
C PRO A 5 -2.84 37.70 28.86
N GLY A 6 -2.19 38.47 27.98
CA GLY A 6 -2.17 38.24 26.54
C GLY A 6 -1.19 37.16 26.09
N SER A 7 -0.19 36.77 26.90
CA SER A 7 0.83 35.81 26.47
C SER A 7 0.28 34.39 26.33
N VAL A 8 -0.45 33.91 27.34
CA VAL A 8 -0.91 32.51 27.39
C VAL A 8 -1.92 32.22 26.27
N THR A 9 -2.84 33.13 26.00
CA THR A 9 -3.87 32.96 24.97
C THR A 9 -3.27 33.01 23.56
N VAL A 10 -2.31 33.92 23.31
CA VAL A 10 -1.65 34.04 22.00
C VAL A 10 -0.70 32.86 21.74
N GLU A 11 0.03 32.40 22.75
CA GLU A 11 0.86 31.19 22.65
C GLU A 11 0.01 29.95 22.37
N MET A 12 -1.15 29.81 23.03
CA MET A 12 -2.04 28.67 22.83
C MET A 12 -2.72 28.67 21.44
N VAL A 13 -3.01 29.86 20.89
CA VAL A 13 -3.53 30.03 19.52
C VAL A 13 -2.47 29.69 18.46
N LEU A 14 -1.18 29.91 18.75
CA LEU A 14 -0.08 29.51 17.88
C LEU A 14 0.29 28.02 18.02
N LEU A 15 0.16 27.45 19.22
CA LEU A 15 0.53 26.05 19.50
C LEU A 15 -0.46 25.05 18.88
N THR A 16 -1.75 25.39 18.91
CA THR A 16 -2.83 24.53 18.41
C THR A 16 -2.67 24.11 16.94
N PRO A 17 -2.40 25.00 15.96
CA PRO A 17 -2.17 24.56 14.58
C PRO A 17 -0.90 23.73 14.43
N VAL A 18 0.15 23.99 15.21
CA VAL A 18 1.39 23.18 15.19
C VAL A 18 1.11 21.76 15.67
N LEU A 19 0.38 21.60 16.78
CA LEU A 19 -0.01 20.28 17.29
C LEU A 19 -0.89 19.52 16.29
N MET A 20 -1.83 20.21 15.63
CA MET A 20 -2.65 19.61 14.57
C MET A 20 -1.81 19.10 13.41
N ILE A 21 -0.83 19.88 12.95
CA ILE A 21 0.10 19.46 11.89
C ILE A 21 0.89 18.21 12.33
N LEU A 22 1.39 18.17 13.56
CA LEU A 22 2.11 17.01 14.09
C LEU A 22 1.24 15.75 14.16
N ILE A 23 -0.03 15.88 14.58
CA ILE A 23 -0.98 14.76 14.60
C ILE A 23 -1.25 14.26 13.17
N LEU A 24 -1.53 15.17 12.24
CA LEU A 24 -1.77 14.81 10.84
C LEU A 24 -0.52 14.14 10.21
N PHE A 25 0.68 14.61 10.56
CA PHE A 25 1.94 13.99 10.13
C PHE A 25 2.10 12.56 10.68
N GLY A 26 1.73 12.33 11.95
CA GLY A 26 1.69 10.99 12.54
C GLY A 26 0.72 10.06 11.82
N VAL A 27 -0.50 10.54 11.54
CA VAL A 27 -1.51 9.78 10.77
C VAL A 27 -1.01 9.45 9.37
N TYR A 28 -0.40 10.41 8.67
CA TYR A 28 0.19 10.18 7.35
C TYR A 28 1.26 9.09 7.40
N SER A 29 2.16 9.15 8.38
CA SER A 29 3.24 8.17 8.55
C SER A 29 2.69 6.78 8.85
N GLY A 30 1.67 6.67 9.69
CA GLY A 30 1.00 5.40 9.99
C GLY A 30 0.30 4.78 8.77
N ARG A 31 -0.41 5.59 7.98
CA ARG A 31 -1.05 5.11 6.74
C ARG A 31 -0.02 4.71 5.68
N ALA A 32 1.12 5.41 5.62
CA ALA A 32 2.20 5.07 4.71
C ALA A 32 2.87 3.74 5.08
N SER A 33 3.08 3.44 6.36
CA SER A 33 3.63 2.16 6.78
C SER A 33 2.65 1.00 6.59
N GLU A 34 1.38 1.22 6.94
CA GLU A 34 0.32 0.22 6.76
C GLU A 34 0.12 -0.14 5.29
N SER A 35 0.01 0.85 4.40
CA SER A 35 -0.12 0.61 2.95
C SER A 35 1.07 -0.16 2.36
N LEU A 36 2.29 0.09 2.84
CA LEU A 36 3.47 -0.65 2.39
C LEU A 36 3.42 -2.14 2.80
N ILE A 37 3.04 -2.41 4.05
CA ILE A 37 2.89 -3.77 4.58
C ILE A 37 1.79 -4.50 3.83
N GLN A 38 0.65 -3.84 3.63
CA GLN A 38 -0.50 -4.38 2.92
C GLN A 38 -0.18 -4.73 1.46
N VAL A 39 0.48 -3.82 0.72
CA VAL A 39 0.86 -4.05 -0.69
C VAL A 39 1.89 -5.17 -0.82
N ARG A 40 2.83 -5.30 0.12
CA ARG A 40 3.76 -6.45 0.18
C ARG A 40 3.02 -7.76 0.41
N HIS A 41 2.15 -7.81 1.41
CA HIS A 41 1.34 -9.00 1.68
C HIS A 41 0.45 -9.38 0.49
N ALA A 42 -0.16 -8.40 -0.17
CA ALA A 42 -0.95 -8.62 -1.37
C ALA A 42 -0.10 -9.21 -2.52
N ALA A 43 1.09 -8.66 -2.76
CA ALA A 43 2.02 -9.18 -3.77
C ALA A 43 2.44 -10.63 -3.48
N ASP A 44 2.80 -10.95 -2.23
CA ASP A 44 3.18 -12.31 -1.81
C ASP A 44 2.03 -13.30 -1.97
N GLN A 45 0.83 -12.96 -1.52
CA GLN A 45 -0.34 -13.82 -1.66
C GLN A 45 -0.72 -14.01 -3.14
N ALA A 46 -0.65 -12.94 -3.94
CA ALA A 46 -0.96 -13.01 -5.36
C ALA A 46 0.05 -13.87 -6.12
N ALA A 47 1.35 -13.72 -5.88
CA ALA A 47 2.38 -14.56 -6.50
C ALA A 47 2.19 -16.04 -6.14
N ARG A 48 1.90 -16.35 -4.86
CA ARG A 48 1.65 -17.73 -4.40
C ARG A 48 0.36 -18.34 -4.93
N GLY A 49 -0.69 -17.54 -5.08
CA GLY A 49 -1.95 -17.99 -5.67
C GLY A 49 -1.78 -18.26 -7.16
N ALA A 50 -1.07 -17.36 -7.85
CA ALA A 50 -0.79 -17.44 -9.28
C ALA A 50 0.14 -18.61 -9.64
N SER A 51 1.08 -18.98 -8.77
CA SER A 51 2.00 -20.10 -9.03
C SER A 51 1.34 -21.48 -9.04
N LYS A 52 0.10 -21.58 -8.52
CA LYS A 52 -0.67 -22.84 -8.37
C LYS A 52 -1.79 -23.00 -9.39
N VAL A 53 -1.89 -22.14 -10.39
CA VAL A 53 -2.95 -22.20 -11.40
C VAL A 53 -2.39 -22.38 -12.81
N ASN A 54 -3.24 -22.84 -13.72
CA ASN A 54 -2.92 -23.01 -15.13
C ASN A 54 -2.56 -21.65 -15.75
N ARG A 55 -1.72 -21.67 -16.79
CA ARG A 55 -1.19 -20.45 -17.43
C ARG A 55 -2.26 -19.42 -17.82
N SER A 56 -3.42 -19.87 -18.30
CA SER A 56 -4.52 -19.00 -18.72
C SER A 56 -5.22 -18.26 -17.58
N ARG A 57 -5.07 -18.73 -16.33
CA ARG A 57 -5.72 -18.15 -15.14
C ARG A 57 -4.76 -17.37 -14.24
N ILE A 58 -3.47 -17.31 -14.56
CA ILE A 58 -2.44 -16.65 -13.74
C ILE A 58 -2.82 -15.19 -13.46
N GLU A 59 -3.05 -14.40 -14.51
CA GLU A 59 -3.35 -12.96 -14.39
C GLU A 59 -4.65 -12.70 -13.61
N ALA A 60 -5.74 -13.40 -13.99
CA ALA A 60 -7.02 -13.27 -13.31
C ALA A 60 -6.94 -13.68 -11.82
N THR A 61 -6.21 -14.75 -11.50
CA THR A 61 -6.03 -15.22 -10.12
C THR A 61 -5.20 -14.24 -9.30
N ALA A 62 -4.09 -13.75 -9.86
CA ALA A 62 -3.24 -12.76 -9.20
C ALA A 62 -4.04 -11.49 -8.88
N PHE A 63 -4.81 -10.98 -9.84
CA PHE A 63 -5.68 -9.83 -9.64
C PHE A 63 -6.70 -10.07 -8.53
N GLN A 64 -7.45 -11.17 -8.58
CA GLN A 64 -8.47 -11.48 -7.58
C GLN A 64 -7.90 -11.66 -6.17
N VAL A 65 -6.73 -12.28 -6.03
CA VAL A 65 -6.08 -12.47 -4.73
C VAL A 65 -5.55 -11.14 -4.19
N ALA A 66 -4.91 -10.33 -5.02
CA ALA A 66 -4.47 -8.99 -4.64
C ALA A 66 -5.64 -8.09 -4.26
N GLU A 67 -6.73 -8.11 -5.04
CA GLU A 67 -7.96 -7.37 -4.74
C GLU A 67 -8.55 -7.76 -3.39
N ARG A 68 -8.67 -9.06 -3.09
CA ARG A 68 -9.15 -9.53 -1.79
C ARG A 68 -8.25 -9.10 -0.64
N ALA A 69 -6.92 -9.17 -0.82
CA ALA A 69 -5.96 -8.72 0.19
C ALA A 69 -6.10 -7.21 0.45
N LEU A 70 -6.21 -6.40 -0.60
CA LEU A 70 -6.30 -4.94 -0.50
C LEU A 70 -7.66 -4.44 0.00
N THR A 71 -8.75 -5.14 -0.31
CA THR A 71 -10.11 -4.76 0.15
C THR A 71 -10.37 -5.12 1.61
N SER A 72 -9.67 -6.13 2.15
CA SER A 72 -9.83 -6.55 3.55
C SER A 72 -9.32 -5.53 4.58
N GLU A 73 -8.42 -4.62 4.18
CA GLU A 73 -7.74 -3.63 5.04
C GLU A 73 -7.92 -2.19 4.47
N SER A 74 -9.10 -1.91 3.92
CA SER A 74 -9.45 -0.82 2.98
C SER A 74 -9.25 0.66 3.40
N ALA A 75 -8.57 0.97 4.51
CA ALA A 75 -8.40 2.36 4.96
C ALA A 75 -7.23 3.12 4.30
N SER A 76 -6.22 2.38 3.80
CA SER A 76 -4.91 2.96 3.43
C SER A 76 -4.64 3.01 1.92
N CYS A 77 -5.35 2.19 1.12
CA CYS A 77 -5.19 2.09 -0.33
C CYS A 77 -6.43 2.62 -1.09
N ALA A 78 -6.29 3.66 -1.91
CA ALA A 78 -7.41 4.25 -2.65
C ALA A 78 -7.59 3.69 -4.07
N ASN A 79 -6.48 3.49 -4.79
CA ASN A 79 -6.49 2.96 -6.16
C ASN A 79 -5.32 2.01 -6.30
N PHE A 80 -5.55 0.79 -6.79
CA PHE A 80 -4.50 -0.20 -6.99
C PHE A 80 -4.45 -0.70 -8.43
N SER A 81 -3.30 -1.23 -8.81
CA SER A 81 -3.03 -1.88 -10.08
C SER A 81 -2.13 -3.08 -9.82
N VAL A 82 -2.42 -4.17 -10.52
CA VAL A 82 -1.67 -5.42 -10.42
C VAL A 82 -1.12 -5.72 -11.80
N SER A 83 0.18 -5.93 -11.91
CA SER A 83 0.83 -6.40 -13.13
C SER A 83 1.47 -7.77 -12.87
N THR A 84 1.32 -8.67 -13.82
CA THR A 84 1.89 -10.01 -13.74
C THR A 84 2.78 -10.26 -14.94
N SER A 85 3.97 -10.81 -14.72
CA SER A 85 4.87 -11.23 -15.77
C SER A 85 5.40 -12.63 -15.50
N LEU A 86 5.57 -13.41 -16.57
CA LEU A 86 6.19 -14.72 -16.52
C LEU A 86 7.67 -14.55 -16.80
N ILE A 87 8.51 -14.94 -15.85
CA ILE A 87 9.96 -14.85 -15.96
C ILE A 87 10.58 -16.24 -15.87
N GLN A 88 11.83 -16.37 -16.32
CA GLN A 88 12.62 -17.58 -16.10
C GLN A 88 13.48 -17.40 -14.85
N GLN A 89 13.53 -18.42 -14.01
CA GLN A 89 14.33 -18.47 -12.79
C GLN A 89 15.15 -19.77 -12.80
N GLY A 90 16.36 -19.68 -13.36
CA GLY A 90 17.14 -20.86 -13.72
C GLY A 90 16.40 -21.71 -14.75
N ASP A 91 16.29 -23.02 -14.50
CA ASP A 91 15.58 -23.96 -15.38
C ASP A 91 14.05 -23.96 -15.17
N ASN A 92 13.55 -23.20 -14.20
CA ASN A 92 12.13 -23.14 -13.86
C ASN A 92 11.47 -21.87 -14.39
N LYS A 93 10.16 -21.93 -14.65
CA LYS A 93 9.34 -20.74 -14.89
C LYS A 93 8.87 -20.18 -13.56
N ALA A 94 8.85 -18.87 -13.42
CA ALA A 94 8.32 -18.17 -12.25
C ALA A 94 7.32 -17.11 -12.68
N VAL A 95 6.41 -16.77 -11.77
CA VAL A 95 5.51 -15.64 -11.91
C VAL A 95 6.00 -14.50 -11.03
N HIS A 96 6.19 -13.34 -11.64
CA HIS A 96 6.47 -12.10 -10.97
C HIS A 96 5.18 -11.28 -10.93
N VAL A 97 4.76 -10.90 -9.72
CA VAL A 97 3.57 -10.07 -9.51
C VAL A 97 4.01 -8.78 -8.87
N GLU A 98 3.69 -7.66 -9.50
CA GLU A 98 3.88 -6.33 -8.95
C GLU A 98 2.52 -5.71 -8.64
N VAL A 99 2.38 -5.24 -7.41
CA VAL A 99 1.18 -4.55 -6.92
C VAL A 99 1.58 -3.12 -6.63
N SER A 100 0.86 -2.19 -7.25
CA SER A 100 1.02 -0.76 -7.05
C SER A 100 -0.26 -0.18 -6.47
N CYS A 101 -0.13 0.70 -5.49
CA CYS A 101 -1.27 1.36 -4.86
C CYS A 101 -1.01 2.83 -4.54
N THR A 102 -2.02 3.67 -4.73
CA THR A 102 -2.00 5.07 -4.30
C THR A 102 -2.46 5.17 -2.84
N ILE A 103 -1.61 5.74 -1.98
CA ILE A 103 -1.92 6.00 -0.57
C ILE A 103 -3.14 6.92 -0.50
N ASN A 104 -4.12 6.56 0.32
CA ASN A 104 -5.28 7.40 0.55
C ASN A 104 -4.87 8.65 1.37
N THR A 105 -5.02 9.84 0.80
CA THR A 105 -4.72 11.13 1.43
C THR A 105 -5.97 11.89 1.89
N GLN A 106 -7.14 11.26 1.90
CA GLN A 106 -8.36 11.84 2.46
C GLN A 106 -8.12 12.27 3.91
N GLY A 107 -8.55 13.49 4.26
CA GLY A 107 -8.35 14.09 5.59
C GLY A 107 -6.98 14.77 5.79
N LEU A 108 -6.07 14.70 4.82
CA LEU A 108 -4.72 15.27 4.91
C LEU A 108 -4.50 16.47 3.97
N LEU A 109 -5.57 17.02 3.37
CA LEU A 109 -5.46 18.19 2.47
C LEU A 109 -4.76 19.38 3.14
N LEU A 110 -4.93 19.55 4.45
CA LEU A 110 -4.33 20.65 5.22
C LEU A 110 -2.79 20.58 5.27
N LEU A 111 -2.21 19.40 5.05
CA LEU A 111 -0.76 19.20 4.94
C LEU A 111 -0.20 19.46 3.53
N GLY A 112 -1.06 19.65 2.52
CA GLY A 112 -0.62 19.86 1.13
C GLY A 112 0.16 18.67 0.54
N VAL A 113 0.01 17.47 1.08
CA VAL A 113 0.73 16.27 0.62
C VAL A 113 0.22 15.81 -0.74
N ALA A 114 1.14 15.68 -1.69
CA ALA A 114 0.85 15.07 -2.98
C ALA A 114 0.48 13.58 -2.83
N GLN A 115 -0.35 13.07 -3.73
CA GLN A 115 -0.63 11.65 -3.81
C GLN A 115 0.67 10.88 -4.06
N ARG A 116 0.95 9.89 -3.21
CA ARG A 116 2.10 8.99 -3.38
C ARG A 116 1.62 7.59 -3.73
N ARG A 117 2.38 6.95 -4.61
CA ARG A 117 2.19 5.56 -4.99
C ARG A 117 3.25 4.70 -4.28
N VAL A 118 2.81 3.61 -3.67
CA VAL A 118 3.64 2.56 -3.11
C VAL A 118 3.55 1.34 -4.01
N THR A 119 4.68 0.68 -4.22
CA THR A 119 4.78 -0.49 -5.09
C THR A 119 5.54 -1.58 -4.35
N ALA A 120 5.06 -2.80 -4.44
CA ALA A 120 5.79 -3.98 -4.00
C ALA A 120 5.64 -5.08 -5.05
N SER A 121 6.64 -5.94 -5.13
CA SER A 121 6.59 -7.09 -6.01
C SER A 121 7.05 -8.35 -5.29
N SER A 122 6.53 -9.48 -5.76
CA SER A 122 6.89 -10.79 -5.26
C SER A 122 7.00 -11.77 -6.42
N THR A 123 7.90 -12.74 -6.26
CA THR A 123 8.21 -13.73 -7.30
C THR A 123 8.12 -15.12 -6.70
N GLU A 124 7.34 -15.98 -7.35
CA GLU A 124 7.16 -17.37 -6.93
C GLU A 124 7.36 -18.32 -8.12
N VAL A 125 8.00 -19.45 -7.86
CA VAL A 125 8.24 -20.47 -8.90
C VAL A 125 6.94 -21.18 -9.23
N LEU A 126 6.65 -21.35 -10.52
CA LEU A 126 5.46 -22.06 -10.99
C LEU A 126 5.58 -23.55 -10.73
N ASP A 127 4.49 -24.14 -10.26
CA ASP A 127 4.38 -25.59 -10.21
C ASP A 127 4.16 -26.13 -11.64
N ARG A 128 5.22 -26.72 -12.20
CA ARG A 128 5.21 -27.28 -13.56
C ARG A 128 4.07 -28.28 -13.78
N TRP A 129 3.69 -29.04 -12.77
CA TRP A 129 2.63 -30.05 -12.91
C TRP A 129 1.22 -29.45 -12.98
N ARG A 130 1.03 -28.24 -12.46
CA ARG A 130 -0.27 -27.54 -12.45
C ARG A 130 -0.39 -26.48 -13.54
N VAL A 131 0.73 -25.94 -14.03
CA VAL A 131 0.69 -24.90 -15.07
C VAL A 131 0.39 -25.46 -16.46
N ASP A 132 0.80 -26.71 -16.71
CA ASP A 132 0.70 -27.41 -17.99
C ASP A 132 -0.56 -28.29 -18.11
N SER A 133 -1.32 -28.47 -17.02
CA SER A 133 -2.67 -29.07 -17.02
C SER A 133 -3.73 -28.07 -17.47
#